data_AF-A0A3B4YM73-F1
#
_entry.id   AF-A0A3B4YM73-F1
#
_cell.length_a   1.000
_cell.length_b   1.000
_cell.length_c   1.000
_cell.angle_alpha   90.00
_cell.angle_beta   90.00
_cell.angle_gamma   90.00
#
_symmetry.space_group_name_H-M   'P 1'
#
loop_
_entity.id
_entity.type
_entity.pdbx_description
1 polymer ?
#
loop_
_entity_poly.entity_id
_entity_poly.type
_entity_poly.pdbx_seq_one_letter_code
_entity_poly.pdbx_strand_id
1 'polypeptide(L)'
;MATQTHQLAQPKPNRLRYPDRSVYWLDELPPEKTGSTTKIVSEWALRAVPSKRLHSLAQPRVPAVGWQPDRQLLAPPKHDHPKFEGERSVCWPVSRAARSHVASHRLLELSTPKERKALFEGYNPYVVSRAARSASPSPRIQQLCVPLPRKC
;
A
#
# COMPACT_ATOMS: atom_id res chain seq x y z
N MET A 1 15.82 18.84 -47.00
CA MET A 1 14.64 17.95 -46.86
C MET A 1 15.04 16.77 -46.00
N ALA A 2 14.83 16.83 -44.68
CA ALA A 2 15.16 15.71 -43.79
C ALA A 2 14.09 14.62 -43.94
N THR A 3 14.52 13.41 -44.30
CA THR A 3 13.68 12.24 -44.52
C THR A 3 12.98 11.83 -43.22
N GLN A 4 11.70 11.44 -43.32
CA GLN A 4 10.82 11.02 -42.22
C GLN A 4 11.46 9.98 -41.28
N THR A 5 12.38 9.17 -41.80
CA THR A 5 13.20 8.21 -41.06
C THR A 5 14.13 8.87 -40.04
N HIS A 6 14.72 10.04 -40.36
CA HIS A 6 15.56 10.79 -39.43
C HIS A 6 14.74 11.42 -38.28
N GLN A 7 13.46 11.72 -38.50
CA GLN A 7 12.57 12.25 -37.44
C GLN A 7 12.13 11.17 -36.45
N LEU A 8 11.90 9.94 -36.92
CA LEU A 8 11.50 8.81 -36.07
C LEU A 8 12.68 8.20 -35.31
N ALA A 9 13.91 8.41 -35.77
CA ALA A 9 15.14 7.96 -35.11
C ALA A 9 15.53 8.80 -33.88
N GLN A 10 14.87 9.94 -33.65
CA GLN A 10 15.14 10.77 -32.47
C GLN A 10 14.48 10.17 -31.22
N PRO A 11 15.18 10.14 -30.07
CA PRO A 11 14.60 9.67 -28.81
C PRO A 11 13.41 10.58 -28.44
N LYS A 12 12.27 9.97 -28.12
CA LYS A 12 11.07 10.72 -27.75
C LYS A 12 11.35 11.56 -26.49
N PRO A 13 11.08 12.89 -26.50
CA PRO A 13 11.36 13.72 -25.35
C PRO A 13 10.50 13.28 -24.17
N ASN A 14 11.16 12.90 -23.08
CA ASN A 14 10.49 12.41 -21.88
C ASN A 14 9.85 13.59 -21.14
N ARG A 15 8.53 13.76 -21.30
CA ARG A 15 7.74 14.83 -20.65
C ARG A 15 7.22 14.42 -19.26
N LEU A 16 7.57 13.24 -18.76
CA LEU A 16 7.23 12.80 -17.41
C LEU A 16 8.15 13.49 -16.40
N ARG A 17 7.57 14.44 -15.65
CA ARG A 17 8.28 15.22 -14.62
C ARG A 17 8.28 14.56 -13.22
N TYR A 18 7.80 13.31 -13.09
CA TYR A 18 7.79 12.57 -11.82
C TYR A 18 7.98 11.06 -12.05
N PRO A 19 8.86 10.38 -11.27
CA PRO A 19 8.99 8.94 -11.28
C PRO A 19 8.31 8.33 -10.04
N ASP A 20 7.01 8.54 -9.84
CA ASP A 20 6.33 7.93 -8.69
C ASP A 20 5.45 6.78 -9.14
N ARG A 21 5.98 5.58 -8.88
CA ARG A 21 5.32 4.28 -9.00
C ARG A 21 4.11 4.24 -8.07
N SER A 22 2.89 4.31 -8.60
CA SER A 22 1.71 3.83 -7.89
C SER A 22 1.65 2.31 -7.98
N VAL A 23 1.96 1.64 -6.86
CA VAL A 23 1.92 0.18 -6.68
C VAL A 23 0.51 -0.23 -6.26
N TYR A 24 -0.46 -0.20 -7.18
CA TYR A 24 -1.71 -0.95 -7.01
C TYR A 24 -2.19 -1.42 -8.38
N TRP A 25 -2.17 -2.74 -8.57
CA TRP A 25 -2.94 -3.38 -9.62
C TRP A 25 -4.38 -3.50 -9.10
N LEU A 26 -5.32 -2.81 -9.73
CA LEU A 26 -6.74 -3.12 -9.60
C LEU A 26 -7.24 -3.55 -10.98
N ASP A 27 -7.14 -4.84 -11.26
CA ASP A 27 -7.87 -5.50 -12.36
C ASP A 27 -9.36 -5.73 -12.00
N GLU A 28 -9.79 -5.28 -10.82
CA GLU A 28 -11.17 -5.31 -10.35
C GLU A 28 -11.53 -3.89 -9.87
N LEU A 29 -12.55 -3.26 -10.45
CA LEU A 29 -13.20 -2.12 -9.82
C LEU A 29 -13.76 -2.62 -8.47
N PRO A 30 -13.50 -1.92 -7.34
CA PRO A 30 -14.12 -2.30 -6.09
C PRO A 30 -15.64 -2.36 -6.31
N PRO A 31 -16.34 -3.39 -5.80
CA PRO A 31 -17.77 -3.51 -6.00
C PRO A 31 -18.44 -2.21 -5.59
N GLU A 32 -19.30 -1.68 -6.45
CA GLU A 32 -20.16 -0.54 -6.14
C GLU A 32 -20.84 -0.82 -4.81
N LYS A 33 -20.45 -0.08 -3.77
CA LYS A 33 -20.97 -0.26 -2.42
C LYS A 33 -22.39 0.30 -2.37
N THR A 34 -23.35 -0.46 -2.91
CA THR A 34 -24.79 -0.12 -2.78
C THR A 34 -25.30 -0.33 -1.35
N GLY A 35 -24.51 -0.98 -0.50
CA GLY A 35 -24.72 -1.04 0.95
C GLY A 35 -23.64 -0.26 1.67
N SER A 36 -24.04 0.72 2.47
CA SER A 36 -23.20 1.22 3.56
C SER A 36 -22.56 0.02 4.26
N THR A 37 -21.23 -0.03 4.38
CA THR A 37 -20.51 -1.05 5.17
C THR A 37 -20.75 -0.80 6.67
N THR A 38 -22.00 -0.57 7.04
CA THR A 38 -22.48 -0.62 8.40
C THR A 38 -22.76 -2.08 8.67
N LYS A 39 -21.88 -2.72 9.45
CA LYS A 39 -22.27 -3.91 10.21
C LYS A 39 -23.63 -3.61 10.82
N ILE A 40 -24.62 -4.50 10.63
CA ILE A 40 -25.96 -4.32 11.19
C ILE A 40 -25.80 -4.32 12.71
N VAL A 41 -25.77 -3.13 13.30
CA VAL A 41 -25.78 -2.94 14.75
C VAL A 41 -27.24 -3.07 15.17
N SER A 42 -27.52 -3.90 16.17
CA SER A 42 -28.89 -4.04 16.69
C SER A 42 -29.37 -2.70 17.24
N GLU A 43 -30.69 -2.44 17.16
CA GLU A 43 -31.28 -1.21 17.69
C GLU A 43 -30.95 -1.00 19.18
N TRP A 44 -30.87 -2.09 19.95
CA TRP A 44 -30.46 -2.09 21.35
C TRP A 44 -29.03 -1.61 21.55
N ALA A 45 -28.11 -1.96 20.65
CA ALA A 45 -26.74 -1.49 20.71
C ALA A 45 -26.61 0.00 20.33
N LEU A 46 -27.49 0.53 19.49
CA LEU A 46 -27.55 1.97 19.18
C LEU A 46 -28.12 2.81 20.34
N ARG A 47 -29.07 2.26 21.10
CA ARG A 47 -29.70 2.93 22.25
C ARG A 47 -28.96 2.69 23.57
N ALA A 48 -27.94 1.83 23.58
CA ALA A 48 -27.20 1.49 24.79
C ALA A 48 -26.44 2.70 25.32
N VAL A 49 -26.76 3.12 26.55
CA VAL A 49 -26.02 4.18 27.24
C VAL A 49 -24.84 3.55 28.00
N PRO A 50 -23.58 3.93 27.69
CA PRO A 50 -22.43 3.39 28.39
C PRO A 50 -22.45 3.81 29.86
N SER A 51 -22.08 2.89 30.75
CA SER A 51 -21.92 3.21 32.18
C SER A 51 -20.87 4.30 32.40
N LYS A 52 -20.93 5.01 33.53
CA LYS A 52 -19.92 6.03 33.91
C LYS A 52 -18.49 5.47 33.89
N ARG A 53 -18.33 4.20 34.27
CA ARG A 53 -17.05 3.48 34.21
C ARG A 53 -16.57 3.30 32.78
N LEU A 54 -17.45 2.89 31.86
CA LEU A 54 -17.09 2.77 30.44
C LEU A 54 -16.73 4.13 29.83
N HIS A 55 -17.49 5.18 30.16
CA HIS A 55 -17.16 6.55 29.77
C HIS A 55 -15.75 6.96 30.25
N SER A 56 -15.41 6.68 31.50
CA SER A 56 -14.08 6.97 32.05
C SER A 56 -12.97 6.15 31.40
N LEU A 57 -13.22 4.88 31.05
CA LEU A 57 -12.25 4.02 30.39
C LEU A 57 -12.04 4.35 28.90
N ALA A 58 -13.08 4.90 28.24
CA ALA A 58 -13.01 5.31 26.84
C ALA A 58 -12.24 6.61 26.62
N GLN A 59 -12.05 7.42 27.68
CA GLN A 59 -11.20 8.59 27.60
C GLN A 59 -9.74 8.16 27.44
N PRO A 60 -8.99 8.75 26.48
CA PRO A 60 -7.57 8.47 26.35
C PRO A 60 -6.85 8.82 27.65
N ARG A 61 -5.92 7.96 28.08
CA ARG A 61 -5.08 8.26 29.24
C ARG A 61 -4.25 9.50 28.94
N VAL A 62 -4.16 10.40 29.92
CA VAL A 62 -3.29 11.56 29.81
C VAL A 62 -1.86 11.04 29.57
N PRO A 63 -1.13 11.60 28.60
CA PRO A 63 0.26 11.20 28.38
C PRO A 63 1.07 11.35 29.67
N ALA A 64 2.06 10.49 29.86
CA ALA A 64 2.97 10.61 31.00
C ALA A 64 3.63 11.99 31.01
N VAL A 65 3.96 12.51 32.20
CA VAL A 65 4.67 13.79 32.34
C VAL A 65 5.95 13.74 31.50
N GLY A 66 6.08 14.64 30.52
CA GLY A 66 7.21 14.67 29.58
C GLY A 66 7.03 13.86 28.29
N TRP A 67 5.88 13.22 28.07
CA TRP A 67 5.57 12.58 26.79
C TRP A 67 5.40 13.63 25.70
N GLN A 68 6.30 13.58 24.72
CA GLN A 68 6.20 14.28 23.45
C GLN A 68 5.93 13.20 22.38
N PRO A 69 5.04 13.42 21.40
CA PRO A 69 4.97 12.52 20.27
C PRO A 69 6.34 12.49 19.59
N ASP A 70 6.94 11.29 19.42
CA ASP A 70 8.24 11.09 18.73
C ASP A 70 8.30 11.78 17.37
N ARG A 71 7.13 12.02 16.79
CA ARG A 71 6.93 12.80 15.59
C ARG A 71 6.08 14.01 15.95
N GLN A 72 6.73 15.18 16.06
CA GLN A 72 6.03 16.46 15.96
C GLN A 72 5.09 16.35 14.76
N LEU A 73 3.83 16.78 14.88
CA LEU A 73 2.93 16.90 13.74
C LEU A 73 3.54 17.97 12.81
N LEU A 74 4.48 17.53 11.98
CA LEU A 74 5.23 18.34 11.04
C LEU A 74 4.25 18.79 9.96
N ALA A 75 3.65 19.94 10.24
CA ALA A 75 2.65 20.66 9.47
C ALA A 75 1.23 20.06 9.49
N PRO A 76 0.19 20.91 9.66
CA PRO A 76 -1.16 20.54 9.26
C PRO A 76 -1.16 20.17 7.75
N PRO A 77 -2.06 19.27 7.30
CA PRO A 77 -2.21 18.98 5.88
C PRO A 77 -2.41 20.29 5.12
N LYS A 78 -1.69 20.44 3.99
CA LYS A 78 -1.80 21.64 3.17
C LYS A 78 -3.24 21.77 2.69
N HIS A 79 -3.77 23.00 2.71
CA HIS A 79 -5.05 23.28 2.09
C HIS A 79 -4.97 23.00 0.59
N ASP A 80 -6.09 22.55 0.02
CA ASP A 80 -6.23 22.44 -1.42
C ASP A 80 -5.95 23.80 -2.07
N HIS A 81 -5.31 23.77 -3.24
CA HIS A 81 -5.00 25.00 -3.97
C HIS A 81 -6.32 25.72 -4.32
N PRO A 82 -6.40 27.07 -4.30
CA PRO A 82 -7.62 27.82 -4.63
C PRO A 82 -8.22 27.52 -6.01
N LYS A 83 -7.45 26.90 -6.91
CA LYS A 83 -7.87 26.46 -8.25
C LYS A 83 -8.05 24.93 -8.37
N PHE A 84 -8.18 24.22 -7.25
CA PHE A 84 -8.43 22.80 -7.27
C PHE A 84 -9.90 22.55 -7.66
N GLU A 85 -10.11 22.03 -8.87
CA GLU A 85 -11.45 21.82 -9.44
C GLU A 85 -12.03 20.42 -9.13
N GLY A 86 -11.46 19.70 -8.16
CA GLY A 86 -11.96 18.39 -7.77
C GLY A 86 -11.83 17.33 -8.88
N GLU A 87 -12.75 16.37 -8.88
CA GLU A 87 -12.78 15.28 -9.86
C GLU A 87 -13.11 15.84 -11.26
N ARG A 88 -12.16 15.71 -12.18
CA ARG A 88 -12.30 16.21 -13.54
C ARG A 88 -13.34 15.38 -14.28
N SER A 89 -14.30 16.04 -14.93
CA SER A 89 -15.22 15.39 -15.85
C SER A 89 -14.44 14.56 -16.87
N VAL A 90 -14.88 13.33 -17.10
CA VAL A 90 -14.24 12.39 -18.05
C VAL A 90 -13.97 13.11 -19.37
N CYS A 91 -12.69 13.27 -19.72
CA CYS A 91 -12.28 14.10 -20.87
C CYS A 91 -12.88 13.61 -22.20
N TRP A 92 -13.36 12.36 -22.26
CA TRP A 92 -13.90 11.73 -23.46
C TRP A 92 -15.09 10.81 -23.11
N PRO A 93 -16.30 11.07 -23.65
CA PRO A 93 -17.43 10.18 -23.42
C PRO A 93 -17.16 8.80 -24.03
N VAL A 94 -17.32 7.74 -23.24
CA VAL A 94 -17.21 6.36 -23.73
C VAL A 94 -18.43 6.03 -24.58
N SER A 95 -18.20 5.51 -25.78
CA SER A 95 -19.29 5.14 -26.71
C SER A 95 -20.17 4.04 -26.12
N ARG A 96 -21.46 4.02 -26.51
CA ARG A 96 -22.40 2.97 -26.07
C ARG A 96 -21.91 1.57 -26.43
N ALA A 97 -21.32 1.42 -27.62
CA ALA A 97 -20.76 0.14 -28.09
C ALA A 97 -19.62 -0.36 -27.20
N ALA A 98 -18.75 0.54 -26.72
CA ALA A 98 -17.68 0.17 -25.80
C ALA A 98 -18.22 -0.18 -24.40
N ARG A 99 -19.25 0.53 -23.91
CA ARG A 99 -19.89 0.25 -22.61
C ARG A 99 -20.64 -1.08 -22.56
N SER A 100 -21.20 -1.53 -23.69
CA SER A 100 -21.98 -2.77 -23.79
C SER A 100 -21.22 -3.92 -24.44
N HIS A 101 -19.90 -3.79 -24.61
CA HIS A 101 -19.11 -4.84 -25.27
C HIS A 101 -18.94 -6.05 -24.34
N VAL A 102 -19.22 -7.24 -24.87
CA VAL A 102 -18.96 -8.51 -24.19
C VAL A 102 -17.63 -9.04 -24.71
N ALA A 103 -16.67 -9.26 -23.80
CA ALA A 103 -15.36 -9.79 -24.16
C ALA A 103 -15.48 -11.17 -24.82
N SER A 104 -14.66 -11.42 -25.85
CA SER A 104 -14.61 -12.72 -26.51
C SER A 104 -13.97 -13.77 -25.59
N HIS A 105 -14.26 -15.05 -25.83
CA HIS A 105 -13.67 -16.17 -25.10
C HIS A 105 -12.13 -16.08 -25.05
N ARG A 106 -11.51 -15.76 -26.19
CA ARG A 106 -10.05 -15.58 -26.30
C ARG A 106 -9.52 -14.43 -25.44
N LEU A 107 -10.26 -13.32 -25.33
CA LEU A 107 -9.85 -12.21 -24.46
C LEU A 107 -9.90 -12.61 -22.99
N LEU A 108 -10.91 -13.39 -22.60
CA LEU A 108 -11.01 -13.92 -21.23
C LEU A 108 -9.85 -14.86 -20.91
N GLU A 109 -9.52 -15.79 -21.81
CA GLU A 109 -8.34 -16.67 -21.67
C GLU A 109 -7.05 -15.87 -21.50
N LEU A 110 -6.82 -14.87 -22.36
CA LEU A 110 -5.62 -14.03 -22.33
C LEU A 110 -5.56 -13.10 -21.11
N SER A 111 -6.71 -12.73 -20.53
CA SER A 111 -6.75 -11.96 -19.28
C SER A 111 -6.35 -12.79 -18.05
N THR A 112 -6.40 -14.13 -18.13
CA THR A 112 -5.96 -14.95 -17.00
C THR A 112 -4.44 -14.80 -16.80
N PRO A 113 -3.98 -14.46 -15.58
CA PRO A 113 -2.55 -14.33 -15.32
C PRO A 113 -1.89 -15.70 -15.47
N LYS A 114 -0.71 -15.72 -16.09
CA LYS A 114 0.08 -16.95 -16.21
C LYS A 114 0.42 -17.49 -14.82
N GLU A 115 -0.02 -18.70 -14.51
CA GLU A 115 0.31 -19.38 -13.25
C GLU A 115 1.84 -19.50 -13.11
N ARG A 116 2.38 -18.93 -12.03
CA ARG A 116 3.78 -19.11 -11.64
C ARG A 116 3.81 -20.25 -10.64
N LYS A 117 4.36 -21.40 -11.03
CA LYS A 117 4.73 -22.44 -10.07
C LYS A 117 5.79 -21.86 -9.14
N ALA A 118 5.58 -21.94 -7.83
CA ALA A 118 6.62 -21.55 -6.90
C ALA A 118 7.80 -22.50 -7.14
N LEU A 119 8.99 -21.95 -7.40
CA LEU A 119 10.21 -22.75 -7.59
C LEU A 119 10.52 -23.64 -6.37
N PHE A 120 9.85 -23.44 -5.24
CA PHE A 120 10.10 -24.13 -4.00
C PHE A 120 8.81 -24.32 -3.18
N GLU A 121 7.85 -25.09 -3.73
CA GLU A 121 6.80 -25.71 -2.91
C GLU A 121 7.49 -26.59 -1.83
N GLY A 122 7.46 -26.11 -0.57
CA GLY A 122 8.09 -26.79 0.58
C GLY A 122 9.19 -25.99 1.31
N TYR A 123 9.44 -24.73 0.96
CA TYR A 123 10.42 -23.90 1.69
C TYR A 123 9.82 -23.49 3.02
N ASN A 124 10.27 -24.12 4.10
CA ASN A 124 9.96 -23.67 5.45
C ASN A 124 11.05 -22.67 5.90
N PRO A 125 10.73 -21.36 6.04
CA PRO A 125 11.71 -20.33 6.38
C PRO A 125 12.31 -20.50 7.79
N TYR A 126 11.72 -21.35 8.63
CA TYR A 126 12.19 -21.64 9.98
C TYR A 126 13.11 -22.86 10.05
N VAL A 127 13.31 -23.58 8.94
CA VAL A 127 14.24 -24.73 8.91
C VAL A 127 15.67 -24.23 8.76
N VAL A 128 16.42 -24.29 9.86
CA VAL A 128 17.86 -24.02 9.85
C VAL A 128 18.61 -25.25 9.32
N SER A 129 19.57 -25.06 8.42
CA SER A 129 20.39 -26.16 7.89
C SER A 129 21.30 -26.78 8.97
N ARG A 130 21.68 -28.06 8.81
CA ARG A 130 22.57 -28.71 9.78
C ARG A 130 23.94 -28.01 9.85
N ALA A 131 24.44 -27.54 8.71
CA ALA A 131 25.69 -26.78 8.61
C ALA A 131 25.62 -25.46 9.41
N ALA A 132 24.50 -24.74 9.32
CA ALA A 132 24.32 -23.50 10.08
C ALA A 132 24.21 -23.77 11.60
N ARG A 133 23.59 -24.89 12.02
CA ARG A 133 23.54 -25.28 13.44
C ARG A 133 24.90 -25.69 14.01
N SER A 134 25.77 -26.26 13.18
CA SER A 134 27.12 -26.70 13.58
C SER A 134 28.19 -25.62 13.39
N ALA A 135 27.86 -24.47 12.80
CA ALA A 135 28.82 -23.42 12.54
C ALA A 135 29.25 -22.76 13.86
N SER A 136 30.55 -22.72 14.13
CA SER A 136 31.12 -21.96 15.23
C SER A 136 31.60 -20.59 14.74
N PRO A 137 31.43 -19.52 15.55
CA PRO A 137 31.87 -18.19 15.18
C PRO A 137 33.40 -18.09 15.21
N SER A 138 33.97 -17.21 14.37
CA SER A 138 35.41 -16.95 14.37
C SER A 138 35.86 -16.21 15.64
N PRO A 139 37.15 -16.29 16.02
CA PRO A 139 37.66 -15.59 17.21
C PRO A 139 37.40 -14.08 17.19
N ARG A 140 37.45 -13.46 16.00
CA ARG A 140 37.16 -12.02 15.83
C ARG A 140 35.71 -11.68 16.18
N ILE A 141 34.75 -12.52 15.76
CA ILE A 141 33.33 -12.35 16.08
C ILE A 141 33.10 -12.52 17.58
N GLN A 142 33.78 -13.49 18.21
CA GLN A 142 33.71 -13.67 19.66
C GLN A 142 34.20 -12.42 20.40
N GLN A 143 35.30 -11.81 19.97
CA GLN A 143 35.81 -10.55 20.54
C GLN A 143 34.83 -9.37 20.37
N LEU A 144 34.16 -9.27 19.22
CA LEU A 144 33.20 -8.20 18.93
C LEU A 144 31.89 -8.33 19.71
N CYS A 145 31.52 -9.55 20.10
CA CYS A 145 30.28 -9.81 20.84
C CYS A 145 30.36 -9.34 22.31
N VAL A 146 31.57 -9.02 22.80
CA VAL A 146 31.76 -8.49 24.16
C VAL A 146 31.23 -7.05 24.21
N PRO A 147 30.37 -6.69 25.19
CA PRO A 147 29.83 -5.35 25.30
C PRO A 147 30.94 -4.33 25.54
N LEU A 148 30.79 -3.14 24.95
CA LEU A 148 31.72 -2.04 25.19
C LEU A 148 31.68 -1.60 26.66
N PRO A 149 32.83 -1.25 27.26
CA PRO A 149 32.87 -0.77 28.63
C PRO A 149 32.05 0.53 28.76
N ARG A 150 31.28 0.62 29.85
CA ARG A 150 30.51 1.84 30.16
C ARG A 150 31.48 2.93 30.60
N LYS A 151 31.30 4.15 30.09
CA LYS A 151 32.06 5.32 30.55
C LYS A 151 31.60 5.67 31.97
N CYS A 152 32.50 5.60 32.95
CA CYS A 152 32.29 6.10 34.30
C CYS A 152 32.48 7.63 34.35
#